data_AF-A0A954DAW8-F1
#
_entry.id   AF-A0A954DAW8-F1
#
_cell.length_a   1.000
_cell.length_b   1.000
_cell.length_c   1.000
_cell.angle_alpha   90.00
_cell.angle_beta   90.00
_cell.angle_gamma   90.00
#
_symmetry.space_group_name_H-M   'P 1'
#
loop_
_entity.id
_entity.type
_entity.pdbx_description
1 polymer ?
#
loop_
_entity_poly.entity_id
_entity_poly.type
_entity_poly.pdbx_seq_one_letter_code
_entity_poly.pdbx_strand_id
1 'polypeptide(L)'
;MSIERSSRSQGDHSRIAHGRVRLVEEPVIVDHGARGSGSLTITPVFDGNVIQSLEIRCSCGQHLDLDCVYETESDPQASQQSSDTPAPA
;
A
#
# COMPACT_ATOMS: atom_id res chain seq x y z
N MET A 1 -18.01 -27.41 8.54
CA MET A 1 -18.08 -26.20 7.71
C MET A 1 -16.65 -25.75 7.46
N SER A 2 -16.12 -26.01 6.26
CA SER A 2 -14.74 -25.70 5.89
C SER A 2 -14.70 -24.32 5.25
N ILE A 3 -13.87 -23.43 5.78
CA ILE A 3 -13.62 -22.11 5.19
C ILE A 3 -12.45 -22.28 4.22
N GLU A 4 -12.75 -22.32 2.93
CA GLU A 4 -11.73 -22.24 1.87
C GLU A 4 -11.10 -20.84 1.93
N ARG A 5 -9.87 -20.77 2.42
CA ARG A 5 -9.05 -19.56 2.32
C ARG A 5 -8.62 -19.43 0.87
N SER A 6 -9.29 -18.56 0.12
CA SER A 6 -8.85 -18.18 -1.22
C SER A 6 -7.42 -17.65 -1.15
N SER A 7 -6.48 -18.43 -1.68
CA SER A 7 -5.11 -18.03 -1.93
C SER A 7 -5.13 -16.85 -2.90
N ARG A 8 -5.00 -15.64 -2.37
CA ARG A 8 -4.73 -14.46 -3.19
C ARG A 8 -3.42 -14.74 -3.92
N SER A 9 -3.44 -14.61 -5.25
CA SER A 9 -2.25 -14.68 -6.08
C SER A 9 -1.18 -13.76 -5.49
N GLN A 10 -0.09 -14.37 -5.05
CA GLN A 10 1.10 -13.71 -4.54
C GLN A 10 1.73 -12.98 -5.73
N GLY A 11 1.30 -11.73 -5.94
CA GLY A 11 1.87 -10.85 -6.94
C GLY A 11 3.29 -10.53 -6.51
N ASP A 12 4.22 -10.51 -7.45
CA ASP A 12 5.59 -10.06 -7.23
C ASP A 12 5.54 -8.60 -6.72
N HIS A 13 5.68 -8.41 -5.40
CA HIS A 13 5.63 -7.11 -4.72
C HIS A 13 6.94 -6.32 -4.93
N SER A 14 7.36 -6.23 -6.18
CA SER A 14 8.56 -5.52 -6.59
C SER A 14 8.46 -4.02 -6.27
N ARG A 15 9.57 -3.46 -5.76
CA ARG A 15 9.65 -2.05 -5.34
C ARG A 15 9.32 -1.10 -6.49
N ILE A 16 8.53 -0.06 -6.23
CA ILE A 16 8.16 0.93 -7.24
C ILE A 16 9.27 1.98 -7.35
N ALA A 17 10.08 1.87 -8.39
CA ALA A 17 11.14 2.83 -8.70
C ALA A 17 10.58 4.14 -9.26
N HIS A 18 11.23 5.27 -8.99
CA HIS A 18 10.84 6.60 -9.50
C HIS A 18 10.63 6.61 -11.03
N GLY A 19 11.53 5.99 -11.78
CA GLY A 19 11.45 5.92 -13.25
C GLY A 19 10.27 5.09 -13.80
N ARG A 20 9.52 4.40 -12.94
CA ARG A 20 8.29 3.67 -13.30
C ARG A 20 7.02 4.47 -13.00
N VAL A 21 7.15 5.67 -12.47
CA VAL A 21 6.03 6.51 -12.05
C VAL A 21 5.99 7.77 -12.92
N ARG A 22 4.80 8.16 -13.35
CA ARG A 22 4.55 9.40 -14.07
C ARG A 22 3.42 10.14 -13.39
N LEU A 23 3.63 11.40 -13.02
CA LEU A 23 2.56 12.27 -12.56
C LEU A 23 1.66 12.61 -13.75
N VAL A 24 0.34 12.45 -13.56
CA VAL A 24 -0.66 12.82 -14.55
C VAL A 24 -1.49 13.95 -13.95
N GLU A 25 -1.45 15.11 -14.58
CA GLU A 25 -2.24 16.29 -14.18
C GLU A 25 -3.66 16.20 -14.75
N GLU A 26 -4.38 15.14 -14.38
CA GLU A 26 -5.79 14.98 -14.74
C GLU A 26 -6.68 15.24 -13.51
N PRO A 27 -7.80 15.96 -13.67
CA PRO A 27 -8.72 16.19 -12.58
C PRO A 27 -9.35 14.86 -12.16
N VAL A 28 -8.94 14.35 -10.99
CA VAL A 28 -9.59 13.21 -10.36
C VAL A 28 -10.89 13.70 -9.74
N ILE A 29 -12.03 13.28 -10.28
CA ILE A 29 -13.33 13.56 -9.69
C ILE A 29 -13.47 12.70 -8.44
N VAL A 30 -13.35 13.31 -7.27
CA VAL A 30 -13.62 12.66 -5.98
C VAL A 30 -14.99 13.09 -5.50
N ASP A 31 -15.92 12.13 -5.42
CA ASP A 31 -17.24 12.36 -4.85
C ASP A 31 -17.14 12.47 -3.33
N HIS A 32 -16.86 13.68 -2.86
CA HIS A 32 -17.16 14.07 -1.50
C HIS A 32 -18.66 14.37 -1.48
N GLY A 33 -19.47 13.58 -0.77
CA GLY A 33 -20.93 13.73 -0.70
C GLY A 33 -21.48 15.11 -0.24
N ALA A 34 -20.61 16.10 -0.07
CA ALA A 34 -20.91 17.51 0.09
C ALA A 34 -20.56 18.30 -1.19
N ARG A 35 -21.56 18.49 -2.06
CA ARG A 35 -21.72 19.58 -3.06
C ARG A 35 -20.45 20.39 -3.40
N GLY A 36 -19.62 19.89 -4.30
CA GLY A 36 -18.58 20.68 -4.97
C GLY A 36 -17.58 19.82 -5.73
N SER A 37 -17.05 20.35 -6.84
CA SER A 37 -15.85 19.79 -7.48
C SER A 37 -14.65 20.08 -6.57
N GLY A 38 -14.15 19.07 -5.86
CA GLY A 38 -12.88 19.13 -5.14
C GLY A 38 -11.74 18.64 -6.01
N SER A 39 -10.53 19.11 -5.75
CA SER A 39 -9.31 18.53 -6.34
C SER A 39 -8.62 17.63 -5.33
N LEU A 40 -8.14 16.48 -5.81
CA LEU A 40 -7.27 15.59 -5.06
C LEU A 40 -5.86 15.67 -5.66
N THR A 41 -4.86 15.91 -4.83
CA THR A 41 -3.45 15.85 -5.21
C THR A 41 -2.83 14.62 -4.56
N ILE A 42 -2.16 13.78 -5.34
CA ILE A 42 -1.39 12.63 -4.86
C ILE A 42 0.08 12.89 -5.17
N THR A 43 0.90 12.95 -4.13
CA THR A 43 2.33 13.25 -4.24
C THR A 43 3.13 12.06 -3.73
N PRO A 44 3.96 11.41 -4.56
CA PRO A 44 4.88 10.38 -4.08
C PRO A 44 6.04 11.02 -3.32
N VAL A 45 6.35 10.44 -2.16
CA VAL A 45 7.54 10.73 -1.36
C VAL A 45 8.56 9.62 -1.62
N PHE A 46 9.81 9.99 -1.90
CA PHE A 46 10.85 9.06 -2.29
C PHE A 46 11.92 8.92 -1.20
N ASP A 47 12.33 7.67 -0.94
CA ASP A 47 13.58 7.34 -0.23
C ASP A 47 14.58 6.81 -1.25
N GLY A 48 15.59 7.63 -1.57
CA GLY A 48 16.48 7.39 -2.69
C GLY A 48 15.72 7.33 -4.02
N ASN A 49 15.64 6.15 -4.63
CA ASN A 49 15.01 5.95 -5.95
C ASN A 49 13.71 5.12 -5.89
N VAL A 50 13.18 4.90 -4.68
CA VAL A 50 11.98 4.09 -4.43
C VAL A 50 10.92 4.95 -3.74
N ILE A 51 9.65 4.74 -4.05
CA ILE A 51 8.55 5.40 -3.34
C ILE A 51 8.50 4.87 -1.90
N GLN A 52 8.65 5.76 -0.93
CA GLN A 52 8.50 5.47 0.49
C GLN A 52 7.04 5.61 0.93
N SER A 53 6.36 6.67 0.49
CA SER A 53 4.97 6.93 0.86
C SER A 53 4.23 7.74 -0.21
N LEU A 54 2.90 7.80 -0.11
CA LEU A 54 2.04 8.66 -0.92
C LEU A 54 1.33 9.65 -0.01
N GLU A 55 1.54 10.94 -0.24
CA GLU A 55 0.80 12.00 0.41
C GLU A 55 -0.44 12.34 -0.42
N ILE A 56 -1.62 12.31 0.21
CA ILE A 56 -2.90 12.58 -0.42
C ILE A 56 -3.51 13.82 0.22
N ARG A 57 -3.74 14.86 -0.58
CA ARG A 57 -4.36 16.11 -0.14
C ARG A 57 -5.66 16.36 -0.88
N CYS A 58 -6.72 16.66 -0.14
CA CYS A 58 -7.97 17.16 -0.72
C CYS A 58 -8.04 18.68 -0.57
N SER A 59 -8.62 19.36 -1.56
CA SER A 59 -8.90 20.81 -1.50
C SER A 59 -9.81 21.23 -0.34
N CYS A 60 -10.49 20.29 0.33
CA CYS A 60 -11.25 20.55 1.56
C CYS A 60 -10.38 20.67 2.82
N GLY A 61 -9.06 20.47 2.71
CA GLY A 61 -8.10 20.56 3.81
C GLY A 61 -7.81 19.23 4.52
N GLN A 62 -8.50 18.14 4.16
CA GLN A 62 -8.15 16.79 4.64
C GLN A 62 -6.84 16.30 4.01
N HIS A 63 -6.06 15.57 4.79
CA HIS A 63 -4.81 14.94 4.37
C HIS A 63 -4.74 13.49 4.86
N LEU A 64 -4.05 12.64 4.10
CA LEU A 64 -3.77 11.26 4.43
C LEU A 64 -2.40 10.89 3.87
N ASP A 65 -1.57 10.23 4.69
CA ASP A 65 -0.31 9.65 4.24
C ASP A 65 -0.42 8.13 4.20
N LEU A 66 0.08 7.51 3.12
CA LEU A 66 0.12 6.06 2.94
C LEU A 66 1.57 5.59 2.86
N ASP A 67 2.01 4.82 3.84
CA ASP A 67 3.35 4.22 3.83
C ASP A 67 3.40 2.99 2.90
N CYS A 68 4.42 2.92 2.04
CA CYS A 68 4.67 1.77 1.18
C CYS A 68 5.50 0.73 1.93
N VAL A 69 4.88 -0.40 2.26
CA VAL A 69 5.55 -1.55 2.84
C VAL A 69 5.91 -2.53 1.74
N TYR A 70 7.22 -2.76 1.54
CA TYR A 70 7.73 -3.73 0.59
C TYR A 70 8.23 -4.96 1.33
N GLU A 71 7.96 -6.15 0.78
CA GLU A 71 8.67 -7.34 1.23
C GLU A 71 10.16 -7.15 0.91
N THR A 72 10.99 -7.17 1.93
CA THR A 72 12.44 -7.28 1.74
C THR A 72 12.75 -8.71 1.34
N GLU A 73 13.56 -8.91 0.29
CA GLU A 73 14.16 -10.23 -0.05
C GLU A 73 14.94 -10.87 1.11
N SER A 74 15.11 -10.14 2.22
CA SER A 74 15.71 -10.59 3.47
C SER A 74 14.76 -10.36 4.65
N ASP A 75 13.57 -10.96 4.65
CA ASP A 75 12.87 -11.24 5.90
C ASP A 75 13.12 -12.71 6.33
N PRO A 76 14.20 -13.00 7.08
CA PRO A 76 14.43 -14.33 7.64
C PRO A 76 13.39 -14.77 8.68
N GLN A 77 12.35 -13.99 8.98
CA GLN A 77 11.34 -14.36 9.98
C GLN A 77 10.06 -14.99 9.43
N ALA A 78 9.85 -15.09 8.12
CA ALA A 78 8.66 -15.77 7.58
C ALA A 78 8.73 -17.32 7.65
N SER A 79 9.85 -17.92 8.09
CA SER A 79 10.04 -19.39 8.09
C SER A 79 10.09 -20.07 9.46
N GLN A 80 9.78 -19.39 10.58
CA GLN A 80 9.77 -20.03 11.90
C GLN A 80 8.45 -19.83 12.64
N GLN A 81 7.40 -20.49 12.15
CA GLN A 81 6.28 -20.83 13.01
C GLN A 81 5.71 -22.21 12.64
N SER A 82 6.49 -23.25 12.91
CA SER A 82 6.04 -24.64 12.82
C SER A 82 6.93 -25.55 13.69
N SER A 83 6.80 -25.46 15.01
CA SER A 83 7.10 -26.60 15.90
C SER A 83 6.68 -26.34 17.34
N ASP A 84 6.14 -27.39 17.95
CA ASP A 84 5.79 -27.59 19.37
C ASP A 84 4.48 -27.00 19.91
N THR A 85 3.40 -27.75 19.66
CA THR A 85 2.35 -27.93 20.69
C THR A 85 2.58 -29.28 21.37
N PRO A 86 2.96 -29.36 22.66
CA PRO A 86 2.93 -30.62 23.40
C PRO A 86 1.47 -31.00 23.68
N ALA A 87 1.12 -32.25 23.38
CA ALA A 87 -0.17 -32.85 23.70
C ALA A 87 -0.37 -32.94 25.24
N PRO A 88 -1.58 -32.66 25.77
CA PRO A 88 -1.87 -32.90 27.17
C PRO A 88 -2.00 -34.41 27.46
N ALA A 89 -1.54 -34.80 28.65
CA ALA A 89 -1.54 -36.15 29.19
C ALA A 89 -2.93 -36.64 29.63
#